data_AF-A0AAU1S6W9-F1
#
_entry.id   AF-A0AAU1S6W9-F1
#
_cell.length_a   1.000
_cell.length_b   1.000
_cell.length_c   1.000
_cell.angle_alpha   90.00
_cell.angle_beta   90.00
_cell.angle_gamma   90.00
#
_symmetry.space_group_name_H-M   'P 1'
#
loop_
_entity.id
_entity.type
_entity.pdbx_description
1 polymer ?
#
loop_
_entity_poly.entity_id
_entity_poly.type
_entity_poly.pdbx_seq_one_letter_code
_entity_poly.pdbx_strand_id
1 'polypeptide(L)'
;MTVDSATAQRFERALASLRGLSVGDALGSQFFVPANYPLLKQCALPLGPWQWTDDTEMACSVLAVLAGHNRIDQDALAHSFADHHDFDRGYGPAVNRLLRLVREGGDWRELASALFQGQGSWGNGSAMRIAPLGAWYADDPEQATHQAEISSYTTHQHREAVVGAMAVAAAAALAAAPGGPPTPTDLLDGVIALVPRSAVGAGLRRARDMLDYSDAGTVAAVLGNGRRTSAHDTVPFALWSAARSLGDFEQAFWVTAQAGGDVDTTCAIVGGVIAASKAGAPPAAWSAQTEELPGWLPRPGRS
;
A
#
# COMPACT_ATOMS: atom_id res chain seq x y z
N MET A 1 -28.74 17.51 -2.21
CA MET A 1 -28.21 16.18 -1.83
C MET A 1 -27.04 16.43 -0.90
N THR A 2 -27.24 16.24 0.41
CA THR A 2 -26.14 16.24 1.37
C THR A 2 -25.31 15.01 1.05
N VAL A 3 -24.09 15.19 0.52
CA VAL A 3 -23.09 14.12 0.56
C VAL A 3 -23.05 13.65 2.01
N ASP A 4 -23.28 12.36 2.22
CA ASP A 4 -23.31 11.79 3.56
C ASP A 4 -22.01 12.17 4.27
N SER A 5 -22.12 12.87 5.40
CA SER A 5 -20.98 13.35 6.18
C SER A 5 -20.01 12.20 6.54
N ALA A 6 -20.51 10.96 6.61
CA ALA A 6 -19.71 9.76 6.79
C ALA A 6 -18.84 9.46 5.57
N THR A 7 -19.40 9.46 4.35
CA THR A 7 -18.64 9.23 3.11
C THR A 7 -17.55 10.29 2.90
N ALA A 8 -17.84 11.55 3.20
CA ALA A 8 -16.83 12.62 3.14
C ALA A 8 -15.67 12.36 4.10
N GLN A 9 -15.94 11.92 5.34
CA GLN A 9 -14.90 11.57 6.30
C GLN A 9 -14.09 10.33 5.88
N ARG A 10 -14.74 9.31 5.29
CA ARG A 10 -14.05 8.13 4.73
C ARG A 10 -13.10 8.54 3.61
N PHE A 11 -13.55 9.41 2.71
CA PHE A 11 -12.73 9.94 1.62
C PHE A 11 -11.52 10.72 2.13
N GLU A 12 -11.69 11.60 3.12
CA GLU A 12 -10.56 12.38 3.68
C GLU A 12 -9.49 11.47 4.32
N ARG A 13 -9.89 10.42 5.05
CA ARG A 13 -8.93 9.44 5.60
C ARG A 13 -8.20 8.67 4.50
N ALA A 14 -8.94 8.20 3.50
CA ALA A 14 -8.37 7.48 2.37
C ALA A 14 -7.42 8.36 1.54
N LEU A 15 -7.76 9.63 1.33
CA LEU A 15 -6.89 10.58 0.65
C LEU A 15 -5.63 10.92 1.46
N ALA A 16 -5.74 11.04 2.78
CA ALA A 16 -4.57 11.22 3.65
C ALA A 16 -3.61 10.02 3.57
N SER A 17 -4.16 8.81 3.64
CA SER A 17 -3.40 7.57 3.43
C SER A 17 -2.75 7.53 2.04
N LEU A 18 -3.49 7.87 0.97
CA LEU A 18 -2.95 7.89 -0.40
C LEU A 18 -1.79 8.89 -0.55
N ARG A 19 -1.86 10.07 0.09
CA ARG A 19 -0.76 11.05 0.07
C ARG A 19 0.49 10.55 0.80
N GLY A 20 0.32 9.81 1.89
CA GLY A 20 1.46 9.17 2.56
C GLY A 20 2.08 8.06 1.73
N LEU A 21 1.22 7.23 1.12
CA LEU A 21 1.64 6.20 0.18
C LEU A 21 2.43 6.80 -0.98
N SER A 22 1.93 7.87 -1.60
CA SER A 22 2.59 8.49 -2.76
C SER A 22 3.93 9.12 -2.43
N VAL A 23 4.09 9.70 -1.22
CA VAL A 23 5.40 10.19 -0.77
C VAL A 23 6.36 9.03 -0.53
N GLY A 24 5.89 7.95 0.11
CA GLY A 24 6.68 6.76 0.40
C GLY A 24 7.18 6.06 -0.88
N ASP A 25 6.28 5.85 -1.83
CA ASP A 25 6.57 5.38 -3.18
C ASP A 25 7.59 6.29 -3.86
N ALA A 26 7.23 7.56 -4.10
CA ALA A 26 8.02 8.44 -4.95
C ALA A 26 9.43 8.68 -4.42
N LEU A 27 9.58 8.85 -3.09
CA LEU A 27 10.88 9.01 -2.47
C LEU A 27 11.64 7.68 -2.41
N GLY A 28 10.94 6.57 -2.17
CA GLY A 28 11.53 5.23 -2.16
C GLY A 28 12.13 4.86 -3.51
N SER A 29 11.43 5.16 -4.60
CA SER A 29 11.86 4.89 -5.97
C SER A 29 13.16 5.62 -6.35
N GLN A 30 13.42 6.78 -5.74
CA GLN A 30 14.66 7.53 -5.96
C GLN A 30 15.91 6.74 -5.53
N PHE A 31 15.77 5.76 -4.63
CA PHE A 31 16.89 4.96 -4.16
C PHE A 31 17.21 3.74 -5.04
N PHE A 32 16.49 3.52 -6.15
CA PHE A 32 16.98 2.65 -7.23
C PHE A 32 17.98 3.36 -8.15
N VAL A 33 18.00 4.70 -8.13
CA VAL A 33 18.95 5.50 -8.91
C VAL A 33 20.35 5.41 -8.28
N PRO A 34 21.38 4.89 -8.98
CA PRO A 34 22.67 4.63 -8.37
C PRO A 34 23.36 5.84 -7.73
N ALA A 35 23.12 7.03 -8.27
CA ALA A 35 23.65 8.28 -7.74
C ALA A 35 23.10 8.63 -6.34
N ASN A 36 21.91 8.14 -5.98
CA ASN A 36 21.24 8.45 -4.72
C ASN A 36 21.59 7.47 -3.59
N TYR A 37 22.24 6.33 -3.87
CA TYR A 37 22.59 5.34 -2.82
C TYR A 37 23.38 5.90 -1.62
N PRO A 38 24.34 6.83 -1.76
CA PRO A 38 25.02 7.42 -0.62
C PRO A 38 24.07 8.20 0.31
N LEU A 39 23.03 8.82 -0.25
CA LEU A 39 22.05 9.61 0.49
C LEU A 39 21.21 8.74 1.42
N LEU A 40 20.89 7.51 1.02
CA LEU A 40 20.15 6.54 1.83
C LEU A 40 20.86 6.25 3.16
N LYS A 41 22.19 6.10 3.12
CA LYS A 41 23.02 5.86 4.33
C LYS A 41 23.12 7.08 5.24
N GLN A 42 22.89 8.28 4.70
CA GLN A 42 23.00 9.55 5.41
C GLN A 42 21.64 10.07 5.87
N CYS A 43 20.54 9.37 5.55
CA CYS A 43 19.17 9.88 5.68
C CYS A 43 19.01 11.26 5.03
N ALA A 44 19.59 11.43 3.84
CA ALA A 44 19.54 12.67 3.08
C ALA A 44 18.57 12.55 1.90
N LEU A 45 17.89 13.65 1.59
CA LEU A 45 16.91 13.69 0.51
C LEU A 45 17.59 13.89 -0.87
N PRO A 46 17.18 13.14 -1.90
CA PRO A 46 17.54 13.45 -3.28
C PRO A 46 16.82 14.70 -3.77
N LEU A 47 17.35 15.35 -4.81
CA LEU A 47 16.70 16.51 -5.43
C LEU A 47 15.36 16.09 -6.07
N GLY A 48 14.29 16.82 -5.78
CA GLY A 48 13.00 16.66 -6.45
C GLY A 48 12.95 17.28 -7.87
N PRO A 49 11.83 17.10 -8.58
CA PRO A 49 10.64 16.38 -8.13
C PRO A 49 10.82 14.85 -8.17
N TRP A 50 10.23 14.14 -7.22
CA TRP A 50 10.20 12.69 -7.13
C TRP A 50 8.95 12.15 -7.82
N GLN A 51 9.12 11.28 -8.81
CA GLN A 51 8.02 10.66 -9.53
C GLN A 51 7.54 9.42 -8.78
N TRP A 52 6.22 9.24 -8.69
CA TRP A 52 5.61 8.02 -8.14
C TRP A 52 5.53 6.89 -9.18
N THR A 53 5.39 5.64 -8.73
CA THR A 53 5.39 4.42 -9.56
C THR A 53 3.98 3.81 -9.68
N ASP A 54 3.91 2.54 -10.13
CA ASP A 54 2.68 1.77 -10.21
C ASP A 54 1.98 1.61 -8.85
N ASP A 55 2.71 1.65 -7.74
CA ASP A 55 2.18 1.65 -6.38
C ASP A 55 1.12 2.75 -6.20
N THR A 56 1.48 4.01 -6.52
CA THR A 56 0.58 5.15 -6.43
C THR A 56 -0.49 5.14 -7.51
N GLU A 57 -0.16 4.79 -8.76
CA GLU A 57 -1.14 4.77 -9.85
C GLU A 57 -2.29 3.80 -9.57
N MET A 58 -1.95 2.60 -9.10
CA MET A 58 -2.94 1.61 -8.69
C MET A 58 -3.69 2.04 -7.43
N ALA A 59 -3.02 2.65 -6.44
CA ALA A 59 -3.70 3.16 -5.25
C ALA A 59 -4.70 4.27 -5.58
N CYS A 60 -4.40 5.12 -6.56
CA CYS A 60 -5.32 6.14 -7.08
C CYS A 60 -6.58 5.52 -7.69
N SER A 61 -6.43 4.44 -8.47
CA SER A 61 -7.58 3.70 -9.02
C SER A 61 -8.46 3.08 -7.91
N VAL A 62 -7.85 2.54 -6.85
CA VAL A 62 -8.58 2.02 -5.68
C VAL A 62 -9.42 3.12 -5.03
N LEU A 63 -8.84 4.29 -4.77
CA LEU A 63 -9.58 5.41 -4.19
C LEU A 63 -10.68 5.94 -5.11
N ALA A 64 -10.42 6.01 -6.42
CA ALA A 64 -11.41 6.47 -7.40
C ALA A 64 -12.66 5.57 -7.40
N VAL A 65 -12.48 4.25 -7.37
CA VAL A 65 -13.59 3.28 -7.29
C VAL A 65 -14.35 3.39 -5.96
N LEU A 66 -13.64 3.51 -4.83
CA LEU A 66 -14.28 3.71 -3.53
C LEU A 66 -15.13 4.99 -3.51
N ALA A 67 -14.62 6.09 -4.07
CA ALA A 67 -15.36 7.35 -4.15
C ALA A 67 -16.61 7.26 -5.02
N GLY A 68 -16.55 6.52 -6.14
CA GLY A 68 -17.69 6.35 -7.06
C GLY A 68 -18.73 5.32 -6.59
N HIS A 69 -18.31 4.27 -5.88
CA HIS A 69 -19.14 3.09 -5.61
C HIS A 69 -19.37 2.83 -4.10
N ASN A 70 -18.66 3.53 -3.21
CA ASN A 70 -18.66 3.33 -1.74
C ASN A 70 -18.27 1.91 -1.30
N ARG A 71 -17.68 1.13 -2.22
CA ARG A 71 -17.14 -0.23 -2.09
C ARG A 71 -16.26 -0.52 -3.29
N ILE A 72 -15.53 -1.64 -3.25
CA ILE A 72 -14.86 -2.17 -4.43
C ILE A 72 -15.89 -2.79 -5.38
N ASP A 73 -15.99 -2.18 -6.55
CA ASP A 73 -16.58 -2.77 -7.74
C ASP A 73 -15.44 -3.32 -8.60
N GLN A 74 -15.37 -4.66 -8.74
CA GLN A 74 -14.23 -5.30 -9.41
C GLN A 74 -14.16 -4.97 -10.90
N ASP A 75 -15.31 -4.79 -11.56
CA ASP A 75 -15.35 -4.42 -12.98
C ASP A 75 -14.86 -2.98 -13.15
N ALA A 76 -15.35 -2.04 -12.34
CA ALA A 76 -14.87 -0.67 -12.37
C ALA A 76 -13.36 -0.58 -12.03
N LEU A 77 -12.90 -1.38 -11.07
CA LEU A 77 -11.50 -1.41 -10.66
C LEU A 77 -10.57 -1.98 -11.74
N ALA A 78 -10.95 -3.09 -12.37
CA ALA A 78 -10.17 -3.69 -13.45
C ALA A 78 -10.04 -2.76 -14.65
N HIS A 79 -11.15 -2.09 -15.05
CA HIS A 79 -11.10 -1.08 -16.10
C HIS A 79 -10.31 0.16 -15.70
N SER A 80 -10.47 0.67 -14.46
CA SER A 80 -9.68 1.81 -13.98
C SER A 80 -8.17 1.51 -14.00
N PHE A 81 -7.76 0.29 -13.62
CA PHE A 81 -6.36 -0.10 -13.77
C PHE A 81 -5.95 -0.14 -15.24
N ALA A 82 -6.75 -0.73 -16.12
CA ALA A 82 -6.42 -0.85 -17.53
C ALA A 82 -6.33 0.50 -18.26
N ASP A 83 -7.26 1.42 -17.98
CA ASP A 83 -7.40 2.72 -18.62
C ASP A 83 -6.29 3.69 -18.21
N HIS A 84 -5.94 3.70 -16.93
CA HIS A 84 -4.90 4.59 -16.40
C HIS A 84 -3.50 3.99 -16.46
N HIS A 85 -3.36 2.71 -16.78
CA HIS A 85 -2.07 2.01 -16.80
C HIS A 85 -1.06 2.68 -17.74
N ASP A 86 -0.03 3.28 -17.13
CA ASP A 86 1.16 3.81 -17.78
C ASP A 86 2.31 2.80 -17.69
N PHE A 87 2.77 2.33 -18.85
CA PHE A 87 3.78 1.27 -18.95
C PHE A 87 5.13 1.69 -18.33
N ASP A 88 5.41 3.00 -18.29
CA ASP A 88 6.69 3.53 -17.80
C ASP A 88 6.73 3.70 -16.28
N ARG A 89 5.64 3.35 -15.56
CA ARG A 89 5.52 3.51 -14.10
C ARG A 89 6.10 2.37 -13.26
N GLY A 90 6.71 1.34 -13.86
CA GLY A 90 7.41 0.30 -13.10
C GLY A 90 6.68 -1.03 -12.93
N TYR A 91 5.49 -1.18 -13.53
CA TYR A 91 4.68 -2.40 -13.46
C TYR A 91 5.45 -3.69 -13.77
N GLY A 92 5.24 -4.72 -12.94
CA GLY A 92 5.73 -6.06 -13.20
C GLY A 92 5.22 -6.63 -14.56
N PRO A 93 6.03 -7.37 -15.34
CA PRO A 93 5.70 -7.77 -16.72
C PRO A 93 4.36 -8.50 -16.88
N ALA A 94 3.97 -9.30 -15.90
CA ALA A 94 2.71 -10.04 -15.92
C ALA A 94 1.49 -9.11 -15.79
N VAL A 95 1.53 -8.15 -14.88
CA VAL A 95 0.46 -7.16 -14.68
C VAL A 95 0.40 -6.21 -15.88
N ASN A 96 1.56 -5.77 -16.36
CA ASN A 96 1.73 -5.00 -17.60
C ASN A 96 0.96 -5.63 -18.78
N ARG A 97 1.16 -6.94 -19.00
CA ARG A 97 0.48 -7.70 -20.05
C ARG A 97 -1.02 -7.84 -19.79
N LEU A 98 -1.42 -8.12 -18.55
CA LEU A 98 -2.83 -8.23 -18.15
C LEU A 98 -3.59 -6.93 -18.47
N LEU A 99 -3.11 -5.80 -17.96
CA LEU A 99 -3.80 -4.52 -18.08
C LEU A 99 -3.88 -4.04 -19.53
N ARG A 100 -2.85 -4.31 -20.34
CA ARG A 100 -2.93 -4.06 -21.79
C ARG A 100 -4.02 -4.87 -22.46
N LEU A 101 -4.12 -6.18 -22.18
CA LEU A 101 -5.14 -7.04 -22.79
C LEU A 101 -6.56 -6.67 -22.35
N VAL A 102 -6.75 -6.24 -21.11
CA VAL A 102 -8.05 -5.72 -20.63
C VAL A 102 -8.42 -4.46 -21.39
N ARG A 103 -7.47 -3.53 -21.60
CA ARG A 103 -7.69 -2.31 -22.39
C ARG A 103 -8.05 -2.60 -23.85
N GLU A 104 -7.54 -3.70 -24.40
CA GLU A 104 -7.84 -4.18 -25.74
C GLU A 104 -9.19 -4.94 -25.82
N GLY A 105 -9.95 -5.01 -24.73
CA GLY A 105 -11.29 -5.60 -24.66
C GLY A 105 -11.34 -7.04 -24.16
N GLY A 106 -10.24 -7.57 -23.62
CA GLY A 106 -10.22 -8.89 -23.00
C GLY A 106 -10.96 -8.94 -21.66
N ASP A 107 -11.57 -10.08 -21.33
CA ASP A 107 -12.21 -10.29 -20.02
C ASP A 107 -11.15 -10.40 -18.91
N TRP A 108 -11.15 -9.42 -18.00
CA TRP A 108 -10.21 -9.39 -16.89
C TRP A 108 -10.31 -10.63 -16.00
N ARG A 109 -11.49 -11.26 -15.87
CA ARG A 109 -11.67 -12.44 -15.01
C ARG A 109 -10.90 -13.63 -15.56
N GLU A 110 -11.06 -13.88 -16.85
CA GLU A 110 -10.33 -14.94 -17.56
C GLU A 110 -8.82 -14.67 -17.52
N LEU A 111 -8.42 -13.44 -17.86
CA LEU A 111 -7.00 -13.07 -17.93
C LEU A 111 -6.30 -13.13 -16.57
N ALA A 112 -6.92 -12.60 -15.50
CA ALA A 112 -6.37 -12.64 -14.16
C ALA A 112 -6.28 -14.08 -13.62
N SER A 113 -7.27 -14.92 -13.93
CA SER A 113 -7.27 -16.33 -13.52
C SER A 113 -6.24 -17.18 -14.28
N ALA A 114 -5.91 -16.81 -15.52
CA ALA A 114 -4.92 -17.50 -16.32
C ALA A 114 -3.47 -17.15 -15.92
N LEU A 115 -3.24 -16.11 -15.11
CA LEU A 115 -1.90 -15.69 -14.71
C LEU A 115 -1.15 -16.82 -14.01
N PHE A 116 0.13 -16.98 -14.36
CA PHE A 116 1.02 -18.01 -13.83
C PHE A 116 0.44 -19.43 -13.96
N GLN A 117 -0.13 -19.75 -15.13
CA GLN A 117 -0.73 -21.07 -15.41
C GLN A 117 -1.85 -21.45 -14.42
N GLY A 118 -2.61 -20.45 -13.94
CA GLY A 118 -3.68 -20.67 -12.96
C GLY A 118 -3.24 -20.67 -11.51
N GLN A 119 -1.95 -20.53 -11.21
CA GLN A 119 -1.46 -20.44 -9.82
C GLN A 119 -1.68 -19.04 -9.23
N GLY A 120 -1.84 -18.02 -10.08
CA GLY A 120 -1.97 -16.63 -9.68
C GLY A 120 -0.65 -16.01 -9.21
N SER A 121 -0.58 -14.66 -9.25
CA SER A 121 0.56 -13.91 -8.72
C SER A 121 0.55 -13.91 -7.19
N TRP A 122 1.65 -14.34 -6.55
CA TRP A 122 1.90 -14.13 -5.12
C TRP A 122 2.58 -12.78 -4.80
N GLY A 123 2.69 -11.91 -5.81
CA GLY A 123 3.39 -10.64 -5.72
C GLY A 123 2.83 -9.70 -4.65
N ASN A 124 3.64 -8.74 -4.24
CA ASN A 124 3.25 -7.68 -3.31
C ASN A 124 2.36 -6.58 -3.95
N GLY A 125 2.15 -6.61 -5.27
CA GLY A 125 1.39 -5.59 -6.00
C GLY A 125 -0.08 -5.41 -5.60
N SER A 126 -0.69 -6.41 -4.94
CA SER A 126 -2.01 -6.19 -4.31
C SER A 126 -1.92 -5.43 -2.99
N ALA A 127 -0.85 -5.65 -2.22
CA ALA A 127 -0.63 -5.03 -0.92
C ALA A 127 -0.15 -3.57 -1.03
N MET A 128 0.64 -3.25 -2.06
CA MET A 128 1.22 -1.92 -2.25
C MET A 128 0.18 -0.79 -2.38
N ARG A 129 -0.99 -1.13 -2.94
CA ARG A 129 -2.03 -0.16 -3.35
C ARG A 129 -3.19 0.00 -2.36
N ILE A 130 -3.22 -0.75 -1.27
CA ILE A 130 -4.47 -1.02 -0.52
C ILE A 130 -4.62 -0.20 0.77
N ALA A 131 -3.58 0.48 1.24
CA ALA A 131 -3.68 1.30 2.45
C ALA A 131 -4.82 2.34 2.42
N PRO A 132 -5.08 3.05 1.30
CA PRO A 132 -6.23 3.96 1.20
C PRO A 132 -7.59 3.28 1.41
N LEU A 133 -7.74 2.04 0.95
CA LEU A 133 -8.95 1.25 1.19
C LEU A 133 -9.11 0.90 2.67
N GLY A 134 -8.01 0.56 3.36
CA GLY A 134 -8.04 0.37 4.81
C GLY A 134 -8.52 1.64 5.53
N ALA A 135 -7.93 2.79 5.22
CA ALA A 135 -8.28 4.07 5.82
C ALA A 135 -9.73 4.51 5.54
N TRP A 136 -10.29 4.13 4.38
CA TRP A 136 -11.72 4.32 4.06
C TRP A 136 -12.61 3.63 5.09
N TYR A 137 -12.29 2.37 5.44
CA TYR A 137 -13.01 1.53 6.39
C TYR A 137 -12.43 1.59 7.82
N ALA A 138 -11.95 2.75 8.25
CA ALA A 138 -11.43 2.95 9.62
C ALA A 138 -12.42 2.59 10.74
N ASP A 139 -13.72 2.64 10.44
CA ASP A 139 -14.82 2.26 11.33
C ASP A 139 -15.16 0.77 11.30
N ASP A 140 -14.63 0.02 10.34
CA ASP A 140 -14.93 -1.40 10.14
C ASP A 140 -13.71 -2.16 9.53
N PRO A 141 -12.70 -2.50 10.36
CA PRO A 141 -11.52 -3.23 9.90
C PRO A 141 -11.82 -4.61 9.30
N GLU A 142 -12.92 -5.27 9.68
CA GLU A 142 -13.35 -6.53 9.06
C GLU A 142 -13.83 -6.31 7.63
N GLN A 143 -14.64 -5.27 7.40
CA GLN A 143 -15.02 -4.88 6.04
C GLN A 143 -13.80 -4.42 5.22
N ALA A 144 -12.81 -3.77 5.85
CA ALA A 144 -11.56 -3.40 5.19
C ALA A 144 -10.83 -4.63 4.63
N THR A 145 -10.69 -5.71 5.40
CA THR A 145 -10.03 -6.94 4.92
C THR A 145 -10.86 -7.64 3.85
N HIS A 146 -12.19 -7.67 3.99
CA HIS A 146 -13.06 -8.27 2.99
C HIS A 146 -13.00 -7.52 1.63
N GLN A 147 -13.03 -6.20 1.66
CA GLN A 147 -12.91 -5.39 0.44
C GLN A 147 -11.49 -5.47 -0.16
N ALA A 148 -10.45 -5.61 0.67
CA ALA A 148 -9.09 -5.86 0.20
C ALA A 148 -8.96 -7.21 -0.53
N GLU A 149 -9.59 -8.26 0.00
CA GLU A 149 -9.66 -9.58 -0.66
C GLU A 149 -10.34 -9.46 -2.03
N ILE A 150 -11.53 -8.85 -2.10
CA ILE A 150 -12.25 -8.61 -3.36
C ILE A 150 -11.41 -7.82 -4.36
N SER A 151 -10.72 -6.77 -3.91
CA SER A 151 -9.87 -5.94 -4.77
C SER A 151 -8.69 -6.72 -5.36
N SER A 152 -8.17 -7.71 -4.63
CA SER A 152 -6.96 -8.45 -5.01
C SER A 152 -7.19 -9.28 -6.26
N TYR A 153 -8.35 -9.94 -6.37
CA TYR A 153 -8.65 -10.86 -7.47
C TYR A 153 -8.64 -10.26 -8.87
N THR A 154 -8.65 -8.92 -8.99
CA THR A 154 -8.52 -8.22 -10.28
C THR A 154 -7.13 -8.37 -10.90
N THR A 155 -6.09 -8.67 -10.10
CA THR A 155 -4.71 -8.85 -10.59
C THR A 155 -3.94 -9.99 -9.90
N HIS A 156 -4.28 -10.33 -8.67
CA HIS A 156 -3.58 -11.30 -7.83
C HIS A 156 -4.58 -12.31 -7.24
N GLN A 157 -4.52 -13.56 -7.70
CA GLN A 157 -5.40 -14.63 -7.20
C GLN A 157 -4.73 -15.57 -6.20
N HIS A 158 -3.40 -15.49 -6.04
CA HIS A 158 -2.71 -16.35 -5.10
C HIS A 158 -2.98 -15.93 -3.66
N ARG A 159 -3.26 -16.90 -2.79
CA ARG A 159 -3.62 -16.68 -1.37
C ARG A 159 -2.68 -15.72 -0.64
N GLU A 160 -1.37 -15.86 -0.81
CA GLU A 160 -0.40 -15.00 -0.11
C GLU A 160 -0.50 -13.52 -0.53
N ALA A 161 -0.78 -13.23 -1.80
CA ALA A 161 -0.98 -11.85 -2.25
C ALA A 161 -2.27 -11.25 -1.67
N VAL A 162 -3.35 -12.05 -1.67
CA VAL A 162 -4.64 -11.68 -1.07
C VAL A 162 -4.48 -11.38 0.43
N VAL A 163 -3.85 -12.29 1.18
CA VAL A 163 -3.64 -12.09 2.62
C VAL A 163 -2.69 -10.93 2.92
N GLY A 164 -1.70 -10.68 2.05
CA GLY A 164 -0.87 -9.48 2.11
C GLY A 164 -1.68 -8.20 2.03
N ALA A 165 -2.60 -8.12 1.07
CA ALA A 165 -3.49 -6.97 0.92
C ALA A 165 -4.45 -6.82 2.11
N MET A 166 -5.03 -7.92 2.60
CA MET A 166 -5.86 -7.92 3.81
C MET A 166 -5.10 -7.36 5.02
N ALA A 167 -3.84 -7.76 5.21
CA ALA A 167 -3.03 -7.30 6.32
C ALA A 167 -2.75 -5.80 6.27
N VAL A 168 -2.39 -5.27 5.09
CA VAL A 168 -2.14 -3.83 4.91
C VAL A 168 -3.44 -3.02 5.08
N ALA A 169 -4.56 -3.51 4.56
CA ALA A 169 -5.86 -2.87 4.73
C ALA A 169 -6.29 -2.83 6.21
N ALA A 170 -6.11 -3.94 6.94
CA ALA A 170 -6.36 -3.99 8.38
C ALA A 170 -5.49 -2.98 9.13
N ALA A 171 -4.19 -2.91 8.82
CA ALA A 171 -3.27 -1.99 9.48
C ALA A 171 -3.66 -0.52 9.26
N ALA A 172 -3.98 -0.15 8.02
CA ALA A 172 -4.42 1.21 7.70
C ALA A 172 -5.79 1.55 8.32
N ALA A 173 -6.73 0.60 8.37
CA ALA A 173 -8.02 0.79 9.05
C ALA A 173 -7.84 1.05 10.55
N LEU A 174 -7.02 0.23 11.22
CA LEU A 174 -6.73 0.37 12.65
C LEU A 174 -5.99 1.68 12.94
N ALA A 175 -4.99 2.06 12.12
CA ALA A 175 -4.26 3.31 12.27
C ALA A 175 -5.14 4.56 12.04
N ALA A 176 -6.13 4.46 11.14
CA ALA A 176 -7.07 5.53 10.83
C ALA A 176 -8.22 5.68 11.84
N ALA A 177 -8.43 4.69 12.71
CA ALA A 177 -9.48 4.72 13.71
C ALA A 177 -9.29 5.94 14.65
N PRO A 178 -10.36 6.58 15.15
CA PRO A 178 -10.27 7.81 15.95
C PRO A 178 -9.33 7.73 17.17
N GLY A 179 -9.18 6.55 17.77
CA GLY A 179 -8.25 6.31 18.88
C GLY A 179 -6.90 5.73 18.48
N GLY A 180 -6.77 5.26 17.22
CA GLY A 180 -5.63 4.48 16.74
C GLY A 180 -5.29 3.26 17.61
N PRO A 181 -4.28 2.47 17.22
CA PRO A 181 -3.65 1.52 18.13
C PRO A 181 -2.81 2.28 19.18
N PRO A 182 -2.94 1.99 20.48
CA PRO A 182 -2.16 2.69 21.51
C PRO A 182 -0.69 2.27 21.52
N THR A 183 -0.36 1.07 21.05
CA THR A 183 1.02 0.57 20.98
C THR A 183 1.32 -0.13 19.65
N PRO A 184 2.61 -0.30 19.30
CA PRO A 184 3.03 -1.13 18.16
C PRO A 184 2.47 -2.56 18.23
N THR A 185 2.40 -3.12 19.44
CA THR A 185 1.87 -4.48 19.68
C THR A 185 0.39 -4.55 19.37
N ASP A 186 -0.40 -3.55 19.78
CA ASP A 186 -1.85 -3.53 19.53
C ASP A 186 -2.17 -3.46 18.03
N LEU A 187 -1.36 -2.73 17.25
CA LEU A 187 -1.52 -2.70 15.79
C LEU A 187 -1.33 -4.10 15.21
N LEU A 188 -0.21 -4.77 15.52
CA LEU A 188 0.10 -6.07 14.93
C LEU A 188 -0.82 -7.18 15.44
N ASP A 189 -1.18 -7.19 16.72
CA ASP A 189 -2.14 -8.16 17.28
C ASP A 189 -3.52 -7.98 16.63
N GLY A 190 -3.97 -6.75 16.41
CA GLY A 190 -5.20 -6.44 15.67
C GLY A 190 -5.17 -6.93 14.22
N VAL A 191 -4.07 -6.70 13.49
CA VAL A 191 -3.90 -7.20 12.12
C VAL A 191 -3.90 -8.74 12.09
N ILE A 192 -3.17 -9.39 13.00
CA ILE A 192 -3.06 -10.86 13.07
C ILE A 192 -4.43 -11.49 13.32
N ALA A 193 -5.31 -10.86 14.09
CA ALA A 193 -6.66 -11.34 14.38
C ALA A 193 -7.58 -11.30 13.15
N LEU A 194 -7.33 -10.38 12.20
CA LEU A 194 -8.19 -10.11 11.04
C LEU A 194 -7.79 -10.87 9.77
N VAL A 195 -6.64 -11.56 9.76
CA VAL A 195 -6.13 -12.26 8.59
C VAL A 195 -6.13 -13.78 8.76
N PRO A 196 -6.45 -14.55 7.70
CA PRO A 196 -6.43 -16.00 7.79
C PRO A 196 -4.98 -16.52 7.88
N ARG A 197 -4.83 -17.79 8.29
CA ARG A 197 -3.51 -18.44 8.33
C ARG A 197 -2.87 -18.46 6.93
N SER A 198 -1.62 -18.02 6.83
CA SER A 198 -0.83 -17.96 5.59
C SER A 198 0.65 -17.78 5.93
N ALA A 199 1.54 -17.76 4.92
CA ALA A 199 2.95 -17.40 5.12
C ALA A 199 3.10 -15.93 5.56
N VAL A 200 2.30 -15.01 5.00
CA VAL A 200 2.19 -13.62 5.49
C VAL A 200 1.80 -13.61 6.97
N GLY A 201 0.75 -14.33 7.36
CA GLY A 201 0.28 -14.40 8.75
C GLY A 201 1.32 -14.98 9.71
N ALA A 202 2.15 -15.93 9.27
CA ALA A 202 3.29 -16.41 10.05
C ALA A 202 4.40 -15.35 10.16
N GLY A 203 4.65 -14.59 9.09
CA GLY A 203 5.55 -13.45 9.10
C GLY A 203 5.09 -12.35 10.06
N LEU A 204 3.79 -12.04 10.11
CA LEU A 204 3.23 -11.04 11.02
C LEU A 204 3.40 -11.41 12.50
N ARG A 205 3.22 -12.70 12.84
CA ARG A 205 3.53 -13.17 14.20
C ARG A 205 5.01 -12.99 14.54
N ARG A 206 5.92 -13.30 13.60
CA ARG A 206 7.35 -13.02 13.80
C ARG A 206 7.63 -11.53 13.92
N ALA A 207 7.00 -10.69 13.10
CA ALA A 207 7.11 -9.24 13.19
C ALA A 207 6.73 -8.75 14.59
N ARG A 208 5.60 -9.23 15.11
CA ARG A 208 5.14 -8.93 16.46
C ARG A 208 6.15 -9.34 17.53
N ASP A 209 6.73 -10.53 17.42
CA ASP A 209 7.75 -11.01 18.37
C ASP A 209 9.10 -10.27 18.23
N MET A 210 9.31 -9.56 17.12
CA MET A 210 10.52 -8.79 16.86
C MET A 210 10.37 -7.29 17.16
N LEU A 211 9.27 -6.87 17.81
CA LEU A 211 9.06 -5.46 18.15
C LEU A 211 10.12 -4.90 19.11
N ASP A 212 10.79 -5.73 19.91
CA ASP A 212 11.86 -5.28 20.82
C ASP A 212 13.21 -5.05 20.13
N TYR A 213 13.39 -5.52 18.88
CA TYR A 213 14.62 -5.31 18.12
C TYR A 213 14.62 -3.93 17.48
N SER A 214 15.65 -3.12 17.67
CA SER A 214 15.75 -1.78 17.07
C SER A 214 16.42 -1.75 15.70
N ASP A 215 17.22 -2.77 15.36
CA ASP A 215 17.94 -2.84 14.10
C ASP A 215 17.05 -3.37 12.97
N ALA A 216 16.59 -2.47 12.10
CA ALA A 216 15.76 -2.80 10.95
C ALA A 216 16.44 -3.75 9.97
N GLY A 217 17.78 -3.71 9.86
CA GLY A 217 18.54 -4.63 9.00
C GLY A 217 18.40 -6.09 9.44
N THR A 218 18.54 -6.34 10.75
CA THR A 218 18.31 -7.66 11.35
C THR A 218 16.86 -8.11 11.16
N VAL A 219 15.88 -7.22 11.35
CA VAL A 219 14.47 -7.57 11.17
C VAL A 219 14.15 -7.91 9.71
N ALA A 220 14.63 -7.09 8.78
CA ALA A 220 14.52 -7.34 7.33
C ALA A 220 15.17 -8.66 6.91
N ALA A 221 16.30 -9.06 7.51
CA ALA A 221 16.94 -10.34 7.22
C ALA A 221 16.06 -11.56 7.61
N VAL A 222 15.17 -11.41 8.60
CA VAL A 222 14.27 -12.48 9.07
C VAL A 222 12.91 -12.44 8.36
N LEU A 223 12.36 -11.24 8.18
CA LEU A 223 11.01 -11.05 7.65
C LEU A 223 10.96 -10.90 6.12
N GLY A 224 12.09 -10.54 5.51
CA GLY A 224 12.16 -10.04 4.14
C GLY A 224 12.06 -8.51 4.10
N ASN A 225 12.41 -7.93 2.96
CA ASN A 225 12.31 -6.50 2.67
C ASN A 225 11.83 -6.26 1.22
N GLY A 226 11.04 -7.20 0.71
CA GLY A 226 10.48 -7.17 -0.63
C GLY A 226 11.43 -7.53 -1.75
N ARG A 227 12.72 -7.85 -1.51
CA ARG A 227 13.67 -8.28 -2.56
C ARG A 227 13.16 -9.40 -3.47
N ARG A 228 12.26 -10.24 -2.99
CA ARG A 228 11.64 -11.33 -3.77
C ARG A 228 10.30 -10.94 -4.42
N THR A 229 9.91 -9.66 -4.31
CA THR A 229 8.68 -9.05 -4.80
C THR A 229 7.42 -9.83 -4.44
N SER A 230 7.45 -10.59 -3.34
CA SER A 230 6.36 -11.42 -2.86
C SER A 230 5.71 -10.81 -1.63
N ALA A 231 4.40 -11.04 -1.45
CA ALA A 231 3.68 -10.48 -0.31
C ALA A 231 4.27 -10.92 1.05
N HIS A 232 4.69 -12.18 1.18
CA HIS A 232 5.26 -12.71 2.43
C HIS A 232 6.71 -12.28 2.69
N ASP A 233 7.41 -11.75 1.70
CA ASP A 233 8.73 -11.13 1.83
C ASP A 233 8.66 -9.62 2.06
N THR A 234 7.48 -9.01 1.89
CA THR A 234 7.30 -7.55 1.90
C THR A 234 6.48 -7.10 3.11
N VAL A 235 5.25 -7.63 3.23
CA VAL A 235 4.22 -7.13 4.14
C VAL A 235 4.61 -7.25 5.62
N PRO A 236 5.20 -8.38 6.09
CA PRO A 236 5.58 -8.49 7.50
C PRO A 236 6.55 -7.41 7.97
N PHE A 237 7.58 -7.10 7.16
CA PHE A 237 8.55 -6.06 7.49
C PHE A 237 7.96 -4.66 7.37
N ALA A 238 7.20 -4.39 6.32
CA ALA A 238 6.51 -3.10 6.17
C ALA A 238 5.59 -2.82 7.38
N LEU A 239 4.79 -3.79 7.82
CA LEU A 239 3.91 -3.60 8.97
C LEU A 239 4.66 -3.54 10.30
N TRP A 240 5.78 -4.24 10.46
CA TRP A 240 6.68 -4.04 11.61
C TRP A 240 7.20 -2.60 11.66
N SER A 241 7.65 -2.08 10.52
CA SER A 241 8.24 -0.74 10.41
C SER A 241 7.21 0.36 10.70
N ALA A 242 5.98 0.20 10.18
CA ALA A 242 4.86 1.06 10.49
C ALA A 242 4.46 0.99 11.98
N ALA A 243 4.38 -0.22 12.55
CA ALA A 243 4.03 -0.40 13.96
C ALA A 243 5.02 0.32 14.89
N ARG A 244 6.33 0.23 14.61
CA ARG A 244 7.36 0.86 15.43
C ARG A 244 7.41 2.39 15.34
N SER A 245 6.86 2.95 14.27
CA SER A 245 6.99 4.37 13.92
C SER A 245 5.63 5.08 13.88
N LEU A 246 4.67 4.58 14.67
CA LEU A 246 3.31 5.15 14.73
C LEU A 246 3.35 6.65 15.03
N GLY A 247 2.77 7.44 14.12
CA GLY A 247 2.71 8.89 14.24
C GLY A 247 3.98 9.65 13.83
N ASP A 248 5.02 8.97 13.33
CA ASP A 248 6.25 9.59 12.83
C ASP A 248 6.57 9.10 11.42
N PHE A 249 6.11 9.85 10.41
CA PHE A 249 6.28 9.49 9.00
C PHE A 249 7.74 9.46 8.57
N GLU A 250 8.54 10.43 9.01
CA GLU A 250 9.95 10.56 8.60
C GLU A 250 10.78 9.41 9.17
N GLN A 251 10.60 9.10 10.46
CA GLN A 251 11.22 7.94 11.07
C GLN A 251 10.78 6.64 10.36
N ALA A 252 9.48 6.47 10.13
CA ALA A 252 8.94 5.29 9.46
C ALA A 252 9.55 5.09 8.08
N PHE A 253 9.68 6.17 7.31
CA PHE A 253 10.29 6.14 5.99
C PHE A 253 11.75 5.69 6.06
N TRP A 254 12.58 6.35 6.87
CA TRP A 254 14.02 6.05 6.90
C TRP A 254 14.33 4.66 7.45
N VAL A 255 13.64 4.23 8.51
CA VAL A 255 13.78 2.86 9.07
C VAL A 255 13.48 1.81 8.00
N THR A 256 12.46 2.06 7.18
CA THR A 256 12.06 1.15 6.10
C THR A 256 13.06 1.18 4.95
N ALA A 257 13.37 2.36 4.42
CA ALA A 257 14.19 2.53 3.23
C ALA A 257 15.62 2.00 3.43
N GLN A 258 16.19 2.18 4.63
CA GLN A 258 17.55 1.71 4.94
C GLN A 258 17.70 0.19 4.93
N ALA A 259 16.62 -0.58 5.10
CA ALA A 259 16.67 -2.02 4.91
C ALA A 259 16.91 -2.43 3.45
N GLY A 260 16.68 -1.52 2.50
CA GLY A 260 16.79 -1.76 1.07
C GLY A 260 15.79 -2.80 0.57
N GLY A 261 16.04 -3.36 -0.62
CA GLY A 261 15.13 -4.31 -1.25
C GLY A 261 14.16 -3.61 -2.18
N ASP A 262 12.86 -3.85 -1.96
CA ASP A 262 11.78 -3.22 -2.74
C ASP A 262 11.35 -1.94 -2.03
N VAL A 263 12.19 -0.92 -2.19
CA VAL A 263 12.17 0.27 -1.32
C VAL A 263 10.93 1.12 -1.54
N ASP A 264 10.56 1.37 -2.79
CA ASP A 264 9.31 2.04 -3.15
C ASP A 264 8.09 1.34 -2.53
N THR A 265 7.93 0.03 -2.76
CA THR A 265 6.75 -0.69 -2.27
C THR A 265 6.69 -0.81 -0.75
N THR A 266 7.80 -1.10 -0.09
CA THR A 266 7.81 -1.14 1.38
C THR A 266 7.53 0.23 1.99
N CYS A 267 8.10 1.31 1.44
CA CYS A 267 7.84 2.68 1.88
C CYS A 267 6.43 3.16 1.51
N ALA A 268 5.85 2.72 0.39
CA ALA A 268 4.48 3.03 -0.02
C ALA A 268 3.47 2.43 0.97
N ILE A 269 3.65 1.15 1.34
CA ILE A 269 2.83 0.47 2.36
C ILE A 269 2.93 1.20 3.70
N VAL A 270 4.16 1.46 4.17
CA VAL A 270 4.42 2.12 5.45
C VAL A 270 3.83 3.53 5.47
N GLY A 271 4.12 4.32 4.45
CA GLY A 271 3.62 5.69 4.32
C GLY A 271 2.10 5.74 4.28
N GLY A 272 1.47 4.80 3.56
CA GLY A 272 0.02 4.67 3.50
C GLY A 272 -0.61 4.35 4.85
N VAL A 273 -0.03 3.44 5.63
CA VAL A 273 -0.53 3.07 6.97
C VAL A 273 -0.33 4.20 7.96
N ILE A 274 0.86 4.83 7.99
CA ILE A 274 1.19 5.90 8.95
C ILE A 274 0.32 7.14 8.69
N ALA A 275 0.21 7.59 7.43
CA ALA A 275 -0.57 8.77 7.06
C ALA A 275 -2.08 8.58 7.12
N ALA A 276 -2.56 7.35 7.30
CA ALA A 276 -3.95 7.09 7.61
C ALA A 276 -4.36 7.69 8.97
N SER A 277 -3.40 7.80 9.90
CA SER A 277 -3.57 8.51 11.17
C SER A 277 -3.35 10.02 11.01
N LYS A 278 -4.05 10.85 11.79
CA LYS A 278 -3.89 12.31 11.74
C LYS A 278 -2.47 12.78 12.08
N ALA A 279 -1.76 12.06 12.95
CA ALA A 279 -0.42 12.42 13.37
C ALA A 279 0.65 12.01 12.35
N GLY A 280 0.35 11.05 11.47
CA GLY A 280 1.32 10.47 10.55
C GLY A 280 1.39 11.12 9.17
N ALA A 281 0.92 12.35 9.01
CA ALA A 281 1.04 13.03 7.72
C ALA A 281 2.52 13.21 7.32
N PRO A 282 2.89 13.04 6.03
CA PRO A 282 4.24 13.28 5.58
C PRO A 282 4.67 14.75 5.81
N PRO A 283 5.98 15.01 5.99
CA PRO A 283 6.48 16.38 6.05
C PRO A 283 6.06 17.18 4.82
N ALA A 284 5.54 18.41 5.01
CA ALA A 284 5.04 19.22 3.90
C ALA A 284 6.10 19.49 2.81
N ALA A 285 7.38 19.60 3.20
CA ALA A 285 8.51 19.76 2.28
C ALA A 285 8.78 18.52 1.42
N TRP A 286 8.39 17.33 1.88
CA TRP A 286 8.48 16.08 1.11
C TRP A 286 7.30 16.01 0.13
N SER A 287 6.08 16.28 0.60
CA SER A 287 4.90 16.34 -0.26
C SER A 287 5.03 17.37 -1.40
N ALA A 288 5.72 18.49 -1.16
CA ALA A 288 5.97 19.50 -2.20
C ALA A 288 7.01 19.05 -3.25
N GLN A 289 7.82 18.04 -2.95
CA GLN A 289 8.78 17.46 -3.90
C GLN A 289 8.22 16.23 -4.61
N THR A 290 7.17 15.61 -4.08
CA THR A 290 6.47 14.50 -4.74
C THR A 290 5.61 15.00 -5.90
N GLU A 291 5.63 14.26 -7.01
CA GLU A 291 4.74 14.46 -8.15
C GLU A 291 3.26 14.54 -7.70
N GLU A 292 2.51 15.46 -8.30
CA GLU A 292 1.09 15.62 -7.97
C GLU A 292 0.30 14.35 -8.32
N LEU A 293 -0.72 14.04 -7.49
CA LEU A 293 -1.66 12.97 -7.81
C LEU A 293 -2.40 13.29 -9.12
N PRO A 294 -2.75 12.27 -9.92
CA PRO A 294 -3.27 12.48 -11.25
C PRO A 294 -4.60 13.24 -11.26
N GLY A 295 -4.80 14.06 -12.30
CA GLY A 295 -5.97 14.94 -12.41
C GLY A 295 -7.33 14.23 -12.54
N TRP A 296 -7.34 12.93 -12.88
CA TRP A 296 -8.54 12.10 -12.94
C TRP A 296 -9.00 11.59 -11.56
N LEU A 297 -8.15 11.69 -10.54
CA LEU A 297 -8.52 11.30 -9.19
C LEU A 297 -9.63 12.23 -8.65
N PRO A 298 -10.67 11.71 -7.98
CA PRO A 298 -11.72 12.53 -7.40
C PRO A 298 -11.15 13.57 -6.43
N ARG A 299 -11.76 14.76 -6.41
CA ARG A 299 -11.37 15.84 -5.51
C ARG A 299 -12.40 16.04 -4.41
N PRO A 300 -12.00 16.45 -3.19
CA PRO A 300 -12.94 16.84 -2.16
C PRO A 300 -13.93 17.89 -2.70
N GLY A 301 -15.23 17.60 -2.60
CA GLY A 301 -16.29 18.57 -2.90
C GLY A 301 -16.63 18.79 -4.38
N ARG A 302 -16.20 17.92 -5.31
CA ARG A 302 -16.71 17.91 -6.70
C ARG A 302 -17.26 16.52 -7.05
N SER A 303 -18.58 16.41 -7.10
CA SER A 303 -19.32 15.37 -7.83
C SER A 303 -19.64 15.85 -9.23
#